data_AF-A0A9X4C7Z6-F1
#
_entry.id   AF-A0A9X4C7Z6-F1
#
_cell.length_a   1.000
_cell.length_b   1.000
_cell.length_c   1.000
_cell.angle_alpha   90.00
_cell.angle_beta   90.00
_cell.angle_gamma   90.00
#
_symmetry.space_group_name_H-M   'P 1'
#
loop_
_entity.id
_entity.type
_entity.pdbx_description
1 polymer ?
#
loop_
_entity_poly.entity_id
_entity_poly.type
_entity_poly.pdbx_seq_one_letter_code
_entity_poly.pdbx_strand_id
1 'polypeptide(L)'
;MRTFNQQFLRLVPSGRKLVIGIPFIWLFLFFMLPFFLVMKISFSEAALSIPPYSEIYTYAEQKFQLLLNIGNYTMLGEDELYLSAYLGSLKVAALSTLMCLVIGFPMAYAITKTGKETQNVLLLLIMMPTWTAILIRVYAWMGILSNNGLLNSFLMWTGLTDHSIEILNTNTAVYIGVVYAYLPFMVLPLYANLVKHDGSLLEAASDLGSSNFNNFWKITVPLAKNGIIAGCMLVF
;
A
#
# COMPACT_ATOMS: atom_id res chain seq x y z
N MET A 1 58.02 -7.05 -17.70
CA MET A 1 56.78 -7.53 -18.36
C MET A 1 55.81 -8.33 -17.46
N ARG A 2 55.98 -8.40 -16.11
CA ARG A 2 55.10 -9.21 -15.23
C ARG A 2 54.06 -8.42 -14.40
N THR A 3 54.13 -7.09 -14.39
CA THR A 3 53.28 -6.24 -13.52
C THR A 3 51.96 -5.79 -14.16
N PHE A 4 51.87 -5.79 -15.49
CA PHE A 4 50.67 -5.29 -16.21
C PHE A 4 49.46 -6.24 -16.10
N ASN A 5 49.70 -7.55 -15.99
CA ASN A 5 48.64 -8.57 -15.97
C ASN A 5 47.88 -8.66 -14.63
N GLN A 6 48.49 -8.22 -13.51
CA GLN A 6 47.87 -8.32 -12.19
C GLN A 6 46.81 -7.24 -11.92
N GLN A 7 46.90 -6.08 -12.58
CA GLN A 7 45.87 -5.04 -12.49
C GLN A 7 44.60 -5.42 -13.26
N PHE A 8 44.74 -6.11 -14.41
CA PHE A 8 43.60 -6.56 -15.22
C PHE A 8 42.77 -7.64 -14.50
N LEU A 9 43.43 -8.57 -13.80
CA LEU A 9 42.77 -9.62 -13.01
C LEU A 9 42.00 -9.10 -11.78
N ARG A 10 42.24 -7.84 -11.34
CA ARG A 10 41.45 -7.20 -10.27
C ARG A 10 40.16 -6.54 -10.78
N LEU A 11 40.09 -6.22 -12.07
CA LEU A 11 38.91 -5.63 -12.72
C LEU A 11 37.90 -6.67 -13.17
N VAL A 12 38.34 -7.92 -13.40
CA VAL A 12 37.43 -9.00 -13.75
C VAL A 12 36.67 -9.43 -12.49
N PRO A 13 35.33 -9.26 -12.44
CA PRO A 13 34.55 -9.71 -11.29
C PRO A 13 34.76 -11.21 -11.09
N SER A 14 35.11 -11.59 -9.86
CA SER A 14 35.24 -13.00 -9.44
C SER A 14 34.05 -13.83 -9.92
N GLY A 15 34.26 -15.10 -10.29
CA GLY A 15 33.18 -15.98 -10.81
C GLY A 15 31.90 -15.96 -9.96
N ARG A 16 32.03 -15.85 -8.63
CA ARG A 16 30.89 -15.69 -7.70
C ARG A 16 30.10 -14.39 -7.92
N LYS A 17 30.78 -13.27 -8.21
CA LYS A 17 30.14 -11.97 -8.52
C LYS A 17 29.44 -12.00 -9.88
N LEU A 18 29.97 -12.73 -10.87
CA LEU A 18 29.31 -12.89 -12.16
C LEU A 18 28.06 -13.76 -12.07
N VAL A 19 28.13 -14.88 -11.34
CA VAL A 19 26.98 -15.78 -11.15
C VAL A 19 25.80 -15.09 -10.46
N ILE A 20 26.07 -14.17 -9.53
CA ILE A 20 25.02 -13.36 -8.87
C ILE A 20 24.66 -12.14 -9.73
N GLY A 21 25.66 -11.46 -10.28
CA GLY A 21 25.47 -10.19 -10.99
C GLY A 21 24.63 -10.32 -12.26
N ILE A 22 24.81 -11.41 -13.03
CA ILE A 22 24.08 -11.59 -14.30
C ILE A 22 22.56 -11.68 -14.07
N PRO A 23 22.02 -12.57 -13.19
CA PRO A 23 20.60 -12.59 -12.88
C PRO A 23 20.07 -11.27 -12.31
N PHE A 24 20.84 -10.59 -11.45
CA PHE A 24 20.41 -9.32 -10.87
C PHE A 24 20.31 -8.21 -11.91
N ILE A 25 21.29 -8.10 -12.82
CA ILE A 25 21.24 -7.15 -13.94
C ILE A 25 20.06 -7.46 -14.85
N TRP A 26 19.85 -8.75 -15.15
CA TRP A 26 18.72 -9.18 -15.96
C TRP A 26 17.38 -8.79 -15.33
N LEU A 27 17.19 -9.11 -14.04
CA LEU A 27 15.98 -8.75 -13.30
C LEU A 27 15.80 -7.23 -13.20
N PHE A 28 16.87 -6.48 -12.95
CA PHE A 28 16.82 -5.03 -12.89
C PHE A 28 16.42 -4.40 -14.22
N LEU A 29 17.01 -4.85 -15.33
CA LEU A 29 16.67 -4.39 -16.67
C LEU A 29 15.22 -4.70 -17.01
N PHE A 30 14.77 -5.93 -16.74
CA PHE A 30 13.39 -6.34 -17.01
C PHE A 30 12.38 -5.57 -16.15
N PHE A 31 12.73 -5.28 -14.90
CA PHE A 31 11.93 -4.45 -14.00
C PHE A 31 11.87 -2.98 -14.47
N MET A 32 12.98 -2.42 -14.93
CA MET A 32 13.06 -1.02 -15.38
C MET A 32 12.45 -0.77 -16.76
N LEU A 33 12.46 -1.77 -17.65
CA LEU A 33 11.95 -1.66 -19.02
C LEU A 33 10.53 -1.06 -19.11
N PRO A 34 9.50 -1.54 -18.38
CA PRO A 34 8.17 -0.94 -18.45
C PRO A 34 8.15 0.52 -17.98
N PHE A 35 8.96 0.90 -16.98
CA PHE A 35 9.05 2.29 -16.53
C PHE A 35 9.64 3.20 -17.61
N PHE A 36 10.68 2.74 -18.31
CA PHE A 36 11.24 3.48 -19.45
C PHE A 36 10.25 3.59 -20.61
N LEU A 37 9.44 2.56 -20.86
CA LEU A 37 8.37 2.62 -21.87
C LEU A 37 7.29 3.63 -21.50
N VAL A 38 6.81 3.64 -20.26
CA VAL A 38 5.82 4.62 -19.78
C VAL A 38 6.39 6.04 -19.81
N MET A 39 7.65 6.21 -19.39
CA MET A 39 8.35 7.50 -19.45
C MET A 39 8.53 7.97 -20.89
N LYS A 40 8.81 7.07 -21.83
CA LYS A 40 8.81 7.40 -23.26
C LYS A 40 7.41 7.91 -23.65
N ILE A 41 6.37 7.11 -23.43
CA ILE A 41 5.00 7.43 -23.83
C ILE A 41 4.50 8.76 -23.22
N SER A 42 4.91 9.11 -21.99
CA SER A 42 4.45 10.36 -21.36
C SER A 42 4.91 11.63 -22.08
N PHE A 43 5.97 11.56 -22.90
CA PHE A 43 6.43 12.66 -23.76
C PHE A 43 5.92 12.57 -25.21
N SER A 44 5.17 11.52 -25.57
CA SER A 44 4.57 11.37 -26.90
C SER A 44 3.21 12.05 -27.00
N GLU A 45 2.79 12.34 -28.23
CA GLU A 45 1.43 12.80 -28.54
C GLU A 45 0.52 11.61 -28.88
N ALA A 46 -0.75 11.69 -28.48
CA ALA A 46 -1.74 10.71 -28.91
C ALA A 46 -1.95 10.82 -30.43
N ALA A 47 -1.75 9.71 -31.14
CA ALA A 47 -1.88 9.64 -32.59
C ALA A 47 -2.80 8.48 -32.97
N LEU A 48 -3.57 8.65 -34.06
CA LEU A 48 -4.38 7.58 -34.65
C LEU A 48 -3.47 6.60 -35.44
N SER A 49 -2.52 5.99 -34.74
CA SER A 49 -1.53 5.04 -35.28
C SER A 49 -1.49 3.76 -34.43
N ILE A 50 -0.77 2.75 -34.91
CA ILE A 50 -0.43 1.55 -34.14
C ILE A 50 1.10 1.53 -34.02
N PRO A 51 1.70 1.81 -32.86
CA PRO A 51 1.09 2.12 -31.54
C PRO A 51 0.34 3.48 -31.49
N PRO A 52 -0.60 3.69 -30.54
CA PRO A 52 -1.47 4.88 -30.47
C PRO A 52 -0.76 6.12 -29.89
N TYR A 53 0.51 6.32 -30.24
CA TYR A 53 1.31 7.46 -29.82
C TYR A 53 2.39 7.78 -30.88
N SER A 54 2.80 9.05 -30.96
CA SER A 54 3.82 9.50 -31.91
C SER A 54 5.23 9.05 -31.50
N GLU A 55 6.10 8.88 -32.50
CA GLU A 55 7.52 8.65 -32.25
C GLU A 55 8.21 9.92 -31.77
N ILE A 56 8.96 9.81 -30.67
CA ILE A 56 9.65 10.93 -30.02
C ILE A 56 10.94 11.28 -30.75
N TYR A 57 11.52 10.32 -31.45
CA TYR A 57 12.72 10.52 -32.24
C TYR A 57 12.42 10.21 -33.70
N THR A 58 12.83 11.09 -34.60
CA THR A 58 12.81 10.82 -36.04
C THR A 58 14.20 11.09 -36.58
N TYR A 59 14.73 10.13 -37.34
CA TYR A 59 15.98 10.31 -38.06
C TYR A 59 15.65 10.47 -39.55
N ALA A 60 15.63 11.72 -40.00
CA ALA A 60 15.37 12.07 -41.39
C ALA A 60 16.42 13.07 -41.87
N GLU A 61 16.87 12.92 -43.12
CA GLU A 61 17.81 13.86 -43.77
C GLU A 61 19.10 14.16 -42.97
N GLN A 62 19.73 13.14 -42.38
CA GLN A 62 20.93 13.27 -41.52
C GLN A 62 20.74 14.17 -40.29
N LYS A 63 19.49 14.48 -39.91
CA LYS A 63 19.16 15.22 -38.69
C LYS A 63 18.42 14.31 -37.71
N PHE A 64 18.94 14.26 -36.49
CA PHE A 64 18.26 13.66 -35.36
C PHE A 64 17.33 14.71 -34.75
N GLN A 65 16.01 14.49 -34.85
CA GLN A 65 15.01 15.35 -34.24
C GLN A 65 14.36 14.62 -33.07
N LEU A 66 14.33 15.27 -31.91
CA LEU A 66 13.69 14.80 -30.69
C LEU A 66 12.49 15.72 -30.37
N LEU A 67 11.29 15.18 -30.41
CA LEU A 67 10.03 15.87 -30.14
C LEU A 67 9.53 15.47 -28.75
N LEU A 68 9.70 16.34 -27.76
CA LEU A 68 9.22 16.11 -26.39
C LEU A 68 7.98 16.96 -26.13
N ASN A 69 6.82 16.32 -25.94
CA ASN A 69 5.60 17.02 -25.56
C ASN A 69 5.54 17.20 -24.04
N ILE A 70 5.79 18.43 -23.57
CA ILE A 70 5.68 18.81 -22.15
C ILE A 70 4.25 19.25 -21.80
N GLY A 71 3.40 19.56 -22.79
CA GLY A 71 2.00 19.95 -22.61
C GLY A 71 1.16 18.88 -21.91
N ASN A 72 1.49 17.59 -22.07
CA ASN A 72 0.85 16.51 -21.30
C ASN A 72 0.93 16.74 -19.77
N TYR A 73 2.00 17.36 -19.28
CA TYR A 73 2.16 17.66 -17.85
C TYR A 73 1.45 18.94 -17.42
N THR A 74 1.26 19.91 -18.31
CA THR A 74 0.48 21.12 -17.99
C THR A 74 -1.00 20.78 -17.83
N MET A 75 -1.51 19.84 -18.63
CA MET A 75 -2.88 19.33 -18.50
C MET A 75 -3.18 18.73 -17.12
N LEU A 76 -2.19 18.12 -16.46
CA LEU A 76 -2.37 17.58 -15.10
C LEU A 76 -2.72 18.65 -14.05
N GLY A 77 -2.30 19.89 -14.28
CA GLY A 77 -2.54 21.02 -13.35
C GLY A 77 -3.72 21.90 -13.75
N GLU A 78 -4.08 21.94 -15.03
CA GLU A 78 -5.13 22.82 -15.57
C GLU A 78 -6.51 22.17 -15.59
N ASP A 79 -6.57 20.85 -15.75
CA ASP A 79 -7.83 20.13 -15.87
C ASP A 79 -8.37 19.71 -14.48
N GLU A 80 -9.54 20.25 -14.15
CA GLU A 80 -10.26 20.00 -12.89
C GLU A 80 -10.55 18.52 -12.66
N LEU A 81 -10.74 17.73 -13.72
CA LEU A 81 -11.01 16.30 -13.61
C LEU A 81 -9.79 15.55 -13.06
N TYR A 82 -8.58 15.86 -13.55
CA TYR A 82 -7.36 15.22 -13.06
C TYR A 82 -7.07 15.63 -11.62
N LEU A 83 -7.23 16.92 -11.30
CA LEU A 83 -7.01 17.42 -9.95
C LEU A 83 -8.01 16.82 -8.96
N SER A 84 -9.30 16.75 -9.32
CA SER A 84 -10.35 16.17 -8.48
C SER A 84 -10.18 14.66 -8.29
N ALA A 85 -9.77 13.91 -9.32
CA ALA A 85 -9.46 12.49 -9.21
C ALA A 85 -8.23 12.22 -8.32
N TYR A 86 -7.19 13.06 -8.44
CA TYR A 86 -5.98 12.97 -7.62
C TYR A 86 -6.27 13.28 -6.15
N LEU A 87 -6.95 14.40 -5.87
CA LEU A 87 -7.36 14.78 -4.51
C LEU A 87 -8.36 13.78 -3.93
N GLY A 88 -9.26 13.24 -4.76
CA GLY A 88 -10.17 12.17 -4.38
C GLY A 88 -9.42 10.93 -3.91
N SER A 89 -8.40 10.50 -4.66
CA SER A 89 -7.55 9.37 -4.32
C SER A 89 -6.79 9.61 -3.00
N LEU A 90 -6.19 10.80 -2.84
CA LEU A 90 -5.52 11.19 -1.59
C LEU A 90 -6.47 11.20 -0.39
N LYS A 91 -7.70 11.70 -0.57
CA LYS A 91 -8.73 11.70 0.47
C LYS A 91 -9.11 10.27 0.86
N VAL A 92 -9.25 9.38 -0.11
CA VAL A 92 -9.55 7.97 0.13
C VAL A 92 -8.41 7.29 0.87
N ALA A 93 -7.17 7.43 0.39
CA ALA A 93 -5.99 6.88 1.04
C ALA A 93 -5.85 7.38 2.48
N ALA A 94 -5.94 8.69 2.71
CA ALA A 94 -5.80 9.28 4.04
C ALA A 94 -6.89 8.80 5.02
N LEU A 95 -8.17 8.81 4.59
CA LEU A 95 -9.27 8.41 5.45
C LEU A 95 -9.25 6.92 5.74
N SER A 96 -9.00 6.09 4.73
CA SER A 96 -8.87 4.64 4.90
C SER A 96 -7.68 4.27 5.77
N THR A 97 -6.53 4.94 5.63
CA THR A 97 -5.38 4.73 6.52
C THR A 97 -5.72 5.08 7.97
N LEU A 98 -6.43 6.20 8.21
CA LEU A 98 -6.88 6.57 9.54
C LEU A 98 -7.85 5.52 10.13
N MET A 99 -8.85 5.07 9.36
CA MET A 99 -9.78 4.02 9.78
C MET A 99 -9.06 2.71 10.08
N CYS A 100 -8.13 2.29 9.21
CA CYS A 100 -7.29 1.13 9.42
C CYS A 100 -6.45 1.26 10.69
N LEU A 101 -5.90 2.44 10.99
CA LEU A 101 -5.13 2.66 12.21
C LEU A 101 -6.02 2.58 13.46
N VAL A 102 -7.18 3.25 13.44
CA VAL A 102 -8.13 3.26 14.57
C VAL A 102 -8.65 1.86 14.89
N ILE A 103 -8.84 1.00 13.88
CA ILE A 103 -9.32 -0.39 14.06
C ILE A 103 -8.13 -1.34 14.31
N GLY A 104 -7.07 -1.19 13.54
CA GLY A 104 -5.90 -2.08 13.53
C GLY A 104 -5.03 -1.94 14.77
N PHE A 105 -4.91 -0.74 15.35
CA PHE A 105 -4.17 -0.52 16.59
C PHE A 105 -4.74 -1.29 17.78
N PRO A 106 -6.03 -1.13 18.16
CA PRO A 106 -6.58 -1.89 19.27
C PRO A 106 -6.57 -3.39 18.98
N MET A 107 -6.77 -3.81 17.73
CA MET A 107 -6.68 -5.21 17.34
C MET A 107 -5.26 -5.77 17.56
N ALA A 108 -4.23 -5.10 17.06
CA ALA A 108 -2.83 -5.49 17.26
C ALA A 108 -2.45 -5.50 18.75
N TYR A 109 -2.87 -4.46 19.49
CA TYR A 109 -2.63 -4.37 20.92
C TYR A 109 -3.31 -5.52 21.69
N ALA A 110 -4.57 -5.82 21.40
CA ALA A 110 -5.29 -6.94 22.01
C ALA A 110 -4.59 -8.28 21.75
N ILE A 111 -4.11 -8.49 20.52
CA ILE A 111 -3.35 -9.70 20.17
C ILE A 111 -2.12 -9.83 21.08
N THR A 112 -1.33 -8.76 21.28
CA THR A 112 -0.13 -8.82 22.15
C THR A 112 -0.42 -9.20 23.60
N LYS A 113 -1.66 -9.04 24.08
CA LYS A 113 -2.08 -9.42 25.43
C LYS A 113 -2.54 -10.87 25.54
N THR A 114 -2.66 -11.60 24.44
CA THR A 114 -3.02 -13.03 24.43
C THR A 114 -1.78 -13.92 24.55
N GLY A 115 -1.97 -15.22 24.82
CA GLY A 115 -0.86 -16.19 24.85
C GLY A 115 -0.20 -16.37 23.48
N LYS A 116 1.10 -16.71 23.45
CA LYS A 116 1.92 -16.77 22.20
C LYS A 116 1.31 -17.66 21.10
N GLU A 117 0.70 -18.78 21.45
CA GLU A 117 0.05 -19.66 20.48
C GLU A 117 -1.19 -19.01 19.86
N THR A 118 -2.01 -18.35 20.69
CA THR A 118 -3.19 -17.62 20.26
C THR A 118 -2.82 -16.43 19.37
N GLN A 119 -1.70 -15.76 19.65
CA GLN A 119 -1.21 -14.66 18.79
C GLN A 119 -1.01 -15.12 17.35
N ASN A 120 -0.33 -16.26 17.16
CA ASN A 120 -0.09 -16.81 15.83
C ASN A 120 -1.40 -17.15 15.10
N VAL A 121 -2.36 -17.75 15.81
CA VAL A 121 -3.68 -18.09 15.24
C VAL A 121 -4.46 -16.83 14.86
N LEU A 122 -4.50 -15.81 15.72
CA LEU A 122 -5.21 -14.56 15.45
C LEU A 122 -4.61 -13.80 14.26
N LEU A 123 -3.28 -13.74 14.18
CA LEU A 123 -2.60 -13.12 13.03
C LEU A 123 -2.88 -13.89 11.74
N LEU A 124 -2.87 -15.23 11.79
CA LEU A 124 -3.22 -16.06 10.64
C LEU A 124 -4.67 -15.82 10.20
N LEU A 125 -5.62 -15.70 11.13
CA LEU A 125 -7.02 -15.38 10.80
C LEU A 125 -7.16 -14.01 10.14
N ILE A 126 -6.41 -13.00 10.60
CA ILE A 126 -6.40 -11.66 10.00
C ILE A 126 -5.78 -11.67 8.60
N MET A 127 -4.75 -12.49 8.39
CA MET A 127 -4.06 -12.61 7.10
C MET A 127 -4.78 -13.51 6.11
N MET A 128 -5.61 -14.47 6.57
CA MET A 128 -6.32 -15.43 5.73
C MET A 128 -7.08 -14.81 4.54
N PRO A 129 -7.81 -13.68 4.69
CA PRO A 129 -8.50 -13.05 3.57
C PRO A 129 -7.56 -12.55 2.46
N THR A 130 -6.31 -12.22 2.79
CA THR A 130 -5.35 -11.66 1.82
C THR A 130 -4.93 -12.68 0.77
N TRP A 131 -4.98 -13.98 1.08
CA TRP A 131 -4.67 -15.07 0.15
C TRP A 131 -5.80 -15.37 -0.84
N THR A 132 -6.97 -14.74 -0.67
CA THR A 132 -8.09 -14.90 -1.60
C THR A 132 -8.05 -13.85 -2.70
N ALA A 133 -8.53 -14.23 -3.90
CA ALA A 133 -8.59 -13.33 -5.04
C ALA A 133 -9.41 -12.07 -4.71
N ILE A 134 -8.85 -10.89 -4.98
CA ILE A 134 -9.51 -9.62 -4.67
C ILE A 134 -10.86 -9.48 -5.39
N LEU A 135 -10.99 -10.00 -6.62
CA LEU A 135 -12.24 -9.96 -7.37
C LEU A 135 -13.37 -10.70 -6.65
N ILE A 136 -13.10 -11.89 -6.11
CA ILE A 136 -14.09 -12.67 -5.35
C ILE A 136 -14.52 -11.90 -4.10
N ARG A 137 -13.55 -11.28 -3.40
CA ARG A 137 -13.82 -10.44 -2.22
C ARG A 137 -14.68 -9.22 -2.56
N VAL A 138 -14.40 -8.56 -3.68
CA VAL A 138 -15.18 -7.42 -4.17
C VAL A 138 -16.61 -7.87 -4.47
N TYR A 139 -16.81 -8.96 -5.22
CA TYR A 139 -18.16 -9.46 -5.49
C TYR A 139 -18.93 -9.88 -4.23
N ALA A 140 -18.25 -10.47 -3.24
CA ALA A 140 -18.86 -10.77 -1.95
C ALA A 140 -19.34 -9.49 -1.25
N TRP A 141 -18.49 -8.45 -1.19
CA TRP A 141 -18.86 -7.15 -0.63
C TRP A 141 -19.96 -6.45 -1.43
N MET A 142 -19.95 -6.56 -2.76
CA MET A 142 -21.04 -6.03 -3.59
C MET A 142 -22.38 -6.68 -3.23
N GLY A 143 -22.39 -8.00 -3.03
CA GLY A 143 -23.58 -8.71 -2.56
C GLY A 143 -24.03 -8.26 -1.16
N ILE A 144 -23.10 -8.14 -0.21
CA ILE A 144 -23.39 -7.73 1.18
C ILE A 144 -23.95 -6.30 1.24
N LEU A 145 -23.35 -5.36 0.50
CA LEU A 145 -23.67 -3.93 0.52
C LEU A 145 -24.77 -3.52 -0.47
N SER A 146 -25.27 -4.46 -1.28
CA SER A 146 -26.38 -4.21 -2.19
C SER A 146 -27.65 -3.80 -1.42
N ASN A 147 -28.58 -3.13 -2.12
CA ASN A 147 -29.83 -2.67 -1.51
C ASN A 147 -30.67 -3.82 -0.92
N ASN A 148 -30.63 -5.00 -1.56
CA ASN A 148 -31.26 -6.22 -1.07
C ASN A 148 -30.25 -7.19 -0.42
N GLY A 149 -29.10 -6.67 0.00
CA GLY A 149 -27.99 -7.45 0.52
C GLY A 149 -28.16 -7.88 1.97
N LEU A 150 -27.18 -8.65 2.46
CA LEU A 150 -27.17 -9.14 3.84
C LEU A 150 -27.15 -8.01 4.87
N LEU A 151 -26.43 -6.91 4.61
CA LEU A 151 -26.35 -5.80 5.55
C LEU A 151 -27.69 -5.10 5.73
N ASN A 152 -28.34 -4.72 4.62
CA ASN A 152 -29.66 -4.09 4.66
C ASN A 152 -30.72 -5.02 5.26
N SER A 153 -30.69 -6.31 4.92
CA SER A 153 -31.59 -7.31 5.50
C SER A 153 -31.43 -7.41 7.02
N PHE A 154 -30.19 -7.39 7.53
CA PHE A 154 -29.90 -7.40 8.96
C PHE A 154 -30.32 -6.10 9.67
N LEU A 155 -30.09 -4.94 9.06
CA LEU A 155 -30.50 -3.64 9.62
C LEU A 155 -32.03 -3.50 9.70
N MET A 156 -32.75 -3.96 8.67
CA MET A 156 -34.21 -4.00 8.69
C MET A 156 -34.74 -5.02 9.71
N TRP A 157 -34.11 -6.19 9.81
CA TRP A 157 -34.50 -7.22 10.79
C TRP A 157 -34.35 -6.73 12.25
N THR A 158 -33.32 -5.96 12.54
CA THR A 158 -33.09 -5.35 13.86
C THR A 158 -33.98 -4.13 14.14
N GLY A 159 -34.74 -3.65 13.14
CA GLY A 159 -35.58 -2.46 13.26
C GLY A 159 -34.81 -1.14 13.34
N LEU A 160 -33.51 -1.14 12.99
CA LEU A 160 -32.71 0.09 12.97
C LEU A 160 -33.06 1.00 11.79
N THR A 161 -33.58 0.44 10.70
CA THR A 161 -34.02 1.19 9.52
C THR A 161 -35.28 0.60 8.92
N ASP A 162 -36.20 1.48 8.51
CA ASP A 162 -37.45 1.12 7.83
C ASP A 162 -37.27 0.93 6.31
N HIS A 163 -36.16 1.41 5.76
CA HIS A 163 -35.86 1.40 4.33
C HIS A 163 -34.41 0.97 4.05
N SER A 164 -34.19 0.42 2.85
CA SER A 164 -32.86 0.03 2.39
C SER A 164 -31.94 1.25 2.22
N ILE A 165 -30.72 1.16 2.77
CA ILE A 165 -29.70 2.20 2.65
C ILE A 165 -28.85 1.89 1.41
N GLU A 166 -28.75 2.84 0.49
CA GLU A 166 -27.89 2.71 -0.68
C GLU A 166 -26.42 2.98 -0.32
N ILE A 167 -25.64 1.91 -0.14
CA ILE A 167 -24.22 1.99 0.21
C ILE A 167 -23.33 1.66 -0.98
N LEU A 168 -23.70 0.65 -1.79
CA LEU A 168 -22.85 0.05 -2.82
C LEU A 168 -22.23 1.04 -3.82
N ASN A 169 -22.99 2.05 -4.25
CA ASN A 169 -22.55 3.03 -5.26
C ASN A 169 -21.98 4.32 -4.65
N THR A 170 -21.55 4.28 -3.39
CA THR A 170 -21.09 5.46 -2.65
C THR A 170 -19.63 5.34 -2.25
N ASN A 171 -19.02 6.48 -1.90
CA ASN A 171 -17.67 6.50 -1.31
C ASN A 171 -17.57 5.65 -0.03
N THR A 172 -18.67 5.46 0.70
CA THR A 172 -18.70 4.61 1.89
C THR A 172 -18.38 3.15 1.56
N ALA A 173 -18.93 2.61 0.47
CA ALA A 173 -18.58 1.25 0.02
C ALA A 173 -17.10 1.15 -0.35
N VAL A 174 -16.54 2.19 -0.99
CA VAL A 174 -15.10 2.27 -1.29
C VAL A 174 -14.29 2.23 0.00
N TYR A 175 -14.62 3.05 1.00
CA TYR A 175 -13.91 3.05 2.29
C TYR A 175 -13.98 1.70 2.99
N ILE A 176 -15.15 1.04 3.02
CA ILE A 176 -15.31 -0.29 3.62
C ILE A 176 -14.41 -1.30 2.89
N GLY A 177 -14.45 -1.32 1.56
CA GLY A 177 -13.66 -2.24 0.75
C GLY A 177 -12.15 -2.06 0.94
N VAL A 178 -11.68 -0.80 0.92
CA VAL A 178 -10.28 -0.47 1.14
C VAL A 178 -9.85 -0.82 2.56
N VAL A 179 -10.62 -0.44 3.59
CA VAL A 179 -10.28 -0.76 4.99
C VAL A 179 -10.18 -2.28 5.17
N TYR A 180 -11.16 -3.04 4.68
CA TYR A 180 -11.12 -4.50 4.74
C TYR A 180 -9.90 -5.09 4.02
N ALA A 181 -9.57 -4.60 2.82
CA ALA A 181 -8.46 -5.11 2.04
C ALA A 181 -7.10 -4.83 2.68
N TYR A 182 -6.96 -3.67 3.33
CA TYR A 182 -5.68 -3.18 3.84
C TYR A 182 -5.49 -3.34 5.36
N LEU A 183 -6.53 -3.66 6.13
CA LEU A 183 -6.44 -3.89 7.57
C LEU A 183 -5.29 -4.83 7.98
N PRO A 184 -5.04 -5.97 7.30
CA PRO A 184 -3.96 -6.88 7.68
C PRO A 184 -2.57 -6.23 7.57
N PHE A 185 -2.38 -5.35 6.59
CA PHE A 185 -1.12 -4.62 6.37
C PHE A 185 -0.90 -3.51 7.40
N MET A 186 -1.96 -3.01 8.05
CA MET A 186 -1.83 -2.13 9.23
C MET A 186 -1.51 -2.92 10.50
N VAL A 187 -2.20 -4.04 10.73
CA VAL A 187 -2.07 -4.85 11.96
C VAL A 187 -0.68 -5.46 12.08
N LEU A 188 -0.12 -5.99 10.99
CA LEU A 188 1.16 -6.72 11.03
C LEU A 188 2.35 -5.89 11.55
N PRO A 189 2.67 -4.71 11.00
CA PRO A 189 3.76 -3.88 11.52
C PRO A 189 3.49 -3.34 12.93
N LEU A 190 2.22 -3.05 13.27
CA LEU A 190 1.84 -2.65 14.62
C LEU A 190 2.14 -3.78 15.62
N TYR A 191 1.69 -5.01 15.34
CA TYR A 191 1.96 -6.17 16.16
C TYR A 191 3.47 -6.43 16.29
N ALA A 192 4.20 -6.42 15.16
CA ALA A 192 5.64 -6.68 15.14
C ALA A 192 6.44 -5.66 15.96
N ASN A 193 5.90 -4.46 16.17
CA ASN A 193 6.45 -3.46 17.08
C ASN A 193 5.99 -3.68 18.52
N LEU A 194 4.68 -3.78 18.76
CA LEU A 194 4.06 -3.87 20.09
C LEU A 194 4.52 -5.11 20.87
N VAL A 195 4.70 -6.25 20.22
CA VAL A 195 5.12 -7.50 20.89
C VAL A 195 6.53 -7.40 21.51
N LYS A 196 7.32 -6.40 21.10
CA LYS A 196 8.67 -6.14 21.61
C LYS A 196 8.69 -5.17 22.79
N HIS A 197 7.55 -4.59 23.16
CA HIS A 197 7.48 -3.64 24.26
C HIS A 197 7.69 -4.37 25.59
N ASP A 198 8.55 -3.80 26.44
CA ASP A 198 8.75 -4.32 27.79
C ASP A 198 7.56 -3.93 28.69
N GLY A 199 6.97 -4.93 29.34
CA GLY A 199 5.86 -4.75 30.28
C GLY A 199 6.27 -3.99 31.55
N SER A 200 7.55 -4.01 31.91
CA SER A 200 8.08 -3.35 33.12
C SER A 200 7.80 -1.85 33.15
N LEU A 201 7.76 -1.19 31.99
CA LEU A 201 7.43 0.23 31.86
C LEU A 201 5.98 0.54 32.28
N LEU A 202 5.06 -0.38 32.00
CA LEU A 202 3.65 -0.23 32.38
C LEU A 202 3.43 -0.54 33.86
N GLU A 203 4.19 -1.50 34.41
CA GLU A 203 4.19 -1.82 35.84
C GLU A 203 4.72 -0.64 36.66
N ALA A 204 5.90 -0.10 36.30
CA ALA A 204 6.49 1.06 36.96
C ALA A 204 5.59 2.31 36.90
N ALA A 205 4.90 2.53 35.78
CA ALA A 205 3.94 3.64 35.67
C ALA A 205 2.73 3.44 36.58
N SER A 206 2.24 2.19 36.70
CA SER A 206 1.12 1.85 37.58
C SER A 206 1.51 1.99 39.05
N ASP A 207 2.74 1.65 39.43
CA ASP A 207 3.29 1.85 40.78
C ASP A 207 3.35 3.34 41.16
N LEU A 208 3.59 4.22 40.20
CA LEU A 208 3.53 5.68 40.37
C LEU A 208 2.10 6.24 40.38
N GLY A 209 1.07 5.38 40.40
CA GLY A 209 -0.34 5.78 40.45
C GLY A 209 -0.95 6.19 39.10
N SER A 210 -0.29 5.86 37.98
CA SER A 210 -0.80 6.18 36.65
C SER A 210 -1.94 5.25 36.26
N SER A 211 -3.03 5.83 35.72
CA SER A 211 -4.19 5.06 35.23
C SER A 211 -3.89 4.33 33.92
N ASN A 212 -4.62 3.24 33.65
CA ASN A 212 -4.47 2.45 32.41
C ASN A 212 -4.65 3.30 31.13
N PHE A 213 -5.56 4.26 31.15
CA PHE A 213 -5.77 5.17 30.02
C PHE A 213 -4.56 6.10 29.81
N ASN A 214 -3.98 6.62 30.91
CA ASN A 214 -2.79 7.45 30.84
C ASN A 214 -1.56 6.63 30.39
N ASN A 215 -1.41 5.40 30.87
CA ASN A 215 -0.36 4.47 30.45
C ASN A 215 -0.41 4.20 28.94
N PHE A 216 -1.61 3.94 28.41
CA PHE A 216 -1.79 3.69 26.98
C PHE A 216 -1.32 4.87 26.11
N TRP A 217 -1.80 6.08 26.40
CA TRP A 217 -1.49 7.25 25.57
C TRP A 217 -0.09 7.83 25.76
N LYS A 218 0.48 7.71 26.97
CA LYS A 218 1.81 8.28 27.27
C LYS A 218 2.97 7.31 27.07
N ILE A 219 2.71 6.01 27.13
CA ILE A 219 3.75 4.98 27.07
C ILE A 219 3.56 4.13 25.81
N THR A 220 2.46 3.39 25.73
CA THR A 220 2.23 2.43 24.64
C THR A 220 2.20 3.07 23.26
N VAL A 221 1.38 4.10 23.04
CA VAL A 221 1.23 4.75 21.73
C VAL A 221 2.54 5.40 21.25
N PRO A 222 3.27 6.18 22.07
CA PRO A 222 4.57 6.74 21.67
C PRO A 222 5.64 5.68 21.36
N LEU A 223 5.72 4.61 22.16
CA LEU A 223 6.63 3.49 21.88
C LEU A 223 6.26 2.76 20.59
N ALA A 224 4.97 2.74 20.24
CA ALA A 224 4.46 2.13 19.01
C ALA A 224 4.67 2.99 17.75
N LYS A 225 5.22 4.21 17.86
CA LYS A 225 5.36 5.17 16.74
C LYS A 225 5.97 4.56 15.48
N ASN A 226 7.04 3.77 15.60
CA ASN A 226 7.68 3.14 14.43
C ASN A 226 6.78 2.11 13.76
N GLY A 227 5.97 1.37 14.54
CA GLY A 227 4.95 0.47 14.01
C GLY A 227 3.81 1.21 13.33
N ILE A 228 3.35 2.32 13.92
CA ILE A 228 2.31 3.18 13.33
C ILE A 228 2.77 3.75 11.99
N ILE A 229 3.98 4.31 11.92
CA ILE A 229 4.53 4.88 10.68
C ILE A 229 4.64 3.81 9.59
N ALA A 230 5.20 2.64 9.92
CA ALA A 230 5.32 1.54 8.97
C ALA A 230 3.95 1.04 8.47
N GLY A 231 2.96 0.91 9.36
CA GLY A 231 1.59 0.55 8.99
C GLY A 231 0.92 1.59 8.10
N CYS A 232 1.04 2.87 8.44
CA CYS A 232 0.48 3.96 7.63
C CYS A 232 1.11 4.02 6.23
N MET A 233 2.42 3.81 6.10
CA MET A 233 3.11 3.80 4.80
C MET A 233 2.72 2.61 3.91
N LEU A 234 2.30 1.50 4.50
CA LEU A 234 1.86 0.32 3.72
C LEU A 234 0.42 0.42 3.24
N VAL A 235 -0.41 1.23 3.93
CA VAL A 235 -1.84 1.37 3.63
C VAL A 235 -2.14 2.60 2.78
N PHE A 236 -1.35 3.68 2.93
CA PHE A 236 -1.49 4.91 2.16
C PHE A 236 -0.85 4.77 0.77
#